data_AF-A0A809EAV6-F1
#
_entry.id   AF-A0A809EAV6-F1
#
_cell.length_a   1.000
_cell.length_b   1.000
_cell.length_c   1.000
_cell.angle_alpha   90.00
_cell.angle_beta   90.00
_cell.angle_gamma   90.00
#
_symmetry.space_group_name_H-M   'P 1'
#
loop_
_entity.id
_entity.type
_entity.pdbx_description
1 polymer ?
#
loop_
_entity_poly.entity_id
_entity_poly.type
_entity_poly.pdbx_seq_one_letter_code
_entity_poly.pdbx_strand_id
1 'polypeptide(L)'
;MTLDPASTVEDQALQADIAALRGRFTDTRELYREVCALLFFRYGVTPTANKLYSLVRKGSMSTPTDVLNRFWQDLRDKTRVKIDHPELPDAMKQVAAEAVLTIWQAASSAATSELAALRAEARHQAHAAETARDQAAADSEAARQATAATQAQLDAVRAQFAELQEVLSAERQAHAATDARLQEARRQLEEAARQLTETRTEFGSQLGRERERADVTDARAASHEKRALREIDQERIARQKSDKLADELRVQLVATRAEMQQAAVQHANAVGALRAELSAAQQQGETAMAQQRAAADQLAQTQARLQEALRRAERAETEAETTRRLVDELKKAPAGRAGQRPKPA
;
A
#
# COMPACT_ATOMS: atom_id res chain seq x y z
N MET A 1 -92.68 -38.33 28.62
CA MET A 1 -93.47 -38.80 27.46
C MET A 1 -92.65 -38.54 26.20
N THR A 2 -91.85 -39.52 25.79
CA THR A 2 -91.19 -39.52 24.49
C THR A 2 -92.16 -40.09 23.46
N LEU A 3 -92.57 -39.28 22.49
CA LEU A 3 -93.32 -39.77 21.33
C LEU A 3 -92.34 -40.49 20.41
N ASP A 4 -92.61 -41.77 20.13
CA ASP A 4 -91.72 -42.58 19.29
C ASP A 4 -91.69 -42.03 17.85
N PRO A 5 -90.52 -41.70 17.28
CA PRO A 5 -90.44 -41.11 15.94
C PRO A 5 -90.92 -42.07 14.83
N ALA A 6 -90.93 -43.38 15.08
CA ALA A 6 -91.54 -44.36 14.18
C ALA A 6 -93.06 -44.15 14.07
N SER A 7 -93.75 -43.94 15.21
CA SER A 7 -95.21 -43.77 15.24
C SER A 7 -95.69 -42.55 14.46
N THR A 8 -94.92 -41.45 14.45
CA THR A 8 -95.29 -40.23 13.71
C THR A 8 -95.10 -40.38 12.20
N VAL A 9 -94.15 -41.20 11.75
CA VAL A 9 -93.95 -41.52 10.33
C VAL A 9 -95.05 -42.47 9.84
N GLU A 10 -95.43 -43.46 10.65
CA GLU A 10 -96.53 -44.39 10.34
C GLU A 10 -97.89 -43.67 10.28
N ASP A 11 -98.18 -42.77 11.23
CA ASP A 11 -99.39 -41.94 11.20
C ASP A 11 -99.40 -41.00 9.97
N GLN A 12 -98.26 -40.42 9.56
CA GLN A 12 -98.17 -39.61 8.35
C GLN A 12 -98.42 -40.42 7.07
N ALA A 13 -97.83 -41.61 6.96
CA ALA A 13 -98.09 -42.53 5.86
C ALA A 13 -99.58 -42.94 5.81
N LEU A 14 -100.18 -43.24 6.97
CA LEU A 14 -101.60 -43.55 7.09
C LEU A 14 -102.49 -42.40 6.57
N GLN A 15 -102.19 -41.15 6.91
CA GLN A 15 -102.94 -40.00 6.36
C GLN A 15 -102.77 -39.86 4.85
N ALA A 16 -101.57 -40.07 4.31
CA ALA A 16 -101.29 -39.96 2.88
C ALA A 16 -102.06 -41.02 2.06
N ASP A 17 -102.06 -42.27 2.51
CA ASP A 17 -102.80 -43.34 1.83
C ASP A 17 -104.33 -43.20 1.98
N ILE A 18 -104.82 -42.68 3.12
CA ILE A 18 -106.24 -42.30 3.26
C ILE A 18 -106.60 -41.13 2.32
N ALA A 19 -105.70 -40.16 2.11
CA ALA A 19 -105.90 -39.10 1.13
C ALA A 19 -105.94 -39.65 -0.31
N ALA A 20 -105.10 -40.64 -0.64
CA ALA A 20 -105.16 -41.34 -1.92
C ALA A 20 -106.48 -42.10 -2.12
N LEU A 21 -106.98 -42.81 -1.10
CA LEU A 21 -108.30 -43.46 -1.13
C LEU A 21 -109.45 -42.44 -1.31
N ARG A 22 -109.38 -41.29 -0.64
CA ARG A 22 -110.36 -40.18 -0.78
C ARG A 22 -110.44 -39.59 -2.19
N GLY A 23 -109.39 -39.74 -3.00
CA GLY A 23 -109.37 -39.34 -4.41
C GLY A 23 -109.92 -40.40 -5.37
N ARG A 24 -109.96 -41.68 -4.96
CA ARG A 24 -110.38 -42.81 -5.81
C ARG A 24 -111.83 -43.24 -5.59
N PHE A 25 -112.35 -43.08 -4.37
CA PHE A 25 -113.73 -43.46 -4.00
C PHE A 25 -114.58 -42.21 -3.75
N THR A 26 -115.63 -42.04 -4.56
CA THR A 26 -116.58 -40.93 -4.45
C THR A 26 -117.74 -41.24 -3.50
N ASP A 27 -118.16 -42.51 -3.38
CA ASP A 27 -119.09 -42.93 -2.32
C ASP A 27 -118.38 -42.95 -0.95
N THR A 28 -119.07 -42.37 0.03
CA THR A 28 -118.64 -42.31 1.41
C THR A 28 -118.68 -43.68 2.08
N ARG A 29 -119.60 -44.58 1.72
CA ARG A 29 -119.69 -45.93 2.32
C ARG A 29 -118.56 -46.84 1.88
N GLU A 30 -118.26 -46.87 0.58
CA GLU A 30 -117.12 -47.62 0.04
C GLU A 30 -115.79 -47.11 0.59
N LEU A 31 -115.62 -45.78 0.66
CA LEU A 31 -114.44 -45.16 1.28
C LEU A 31 -114.26 -45.59 2.74
N TYR A 32 -115.33 -45.66 3.55
CA TYR A 32 -115.25 -46.17 4.92
C TYR A 32 -114.80 -47.65 4.96
N ARG A 33 -115.26 -48.49 4.02
CA ARG A 33 -114.90 -49.91 3.95
C ARG A 33 -113.43 -50.12 3.60
N GLU A 34 -112.91 -49.37 2.62
CA GLU A 34 -111.50 -49.47 2.24
C GLU A 34 -110.56 -48.89 3.30
N VAL A 35 -110.99 -47.87 4.06
CA VAL A 35 -110.24 -47.40 5.24
C VAL A 35 -110.27 -48.42 6.39
N CYS A 36 -111.38 -49.16 6.61
CA CYS A 36 -111.39 -50.31 7.53
C CYS A 36 -110.37 -51.38 7.11
N ALA A 37 -110.35 -51.74 5.83
CA ALA A 37 -109.42 -52.72 5.28
C ALA A 37 -107.95 -52.24 5.41
N LEU A 38 -107.68 -50.98 5.09
CA LEU A 38 -106.34 -50.39 5.18
C LEU A 38 -105.80 -50.44 6.62
N LEU A 39 -106.60 -49.99 7.59
CA LEU A 39 -106.26 -50.00 9.02
C LEU A 39 -105.97 -51.43 9.50
N PHE A 40 -106.86 -52.37 9.20
CA PHE A 40 -106.75 -53.73 9.71
C PHE A 40 -105.62 -54.53 9.05
N PHE A 41 -105.53 -54.54 7.72
CA PHE A 41 -104.60 -55.41 7.00
C PHE A 41 -103.18 -54.85 6.86
N ARG A 42 -103.02 -53.53 6.69
CA ARG A 42 -101.69 -52.94 6.44
C ARG A 42 -101.05 -52.31 7.68
N TYR A 43 -101.86 -51.83 8.63
CA TYR A 43 -101.37 -51.20 9.87
C TYR A 43 -101.66 -52.02 11.13
N GLY A 44 -102.42 -53.12 11.05
CA GLY A 44 -102.78 -53.93 12.21
C GLY A 44 -103.67 -53.22 13.26
N VAL A 45 -104.20 -52.03 12.93
CA VAL A 45 -105.01 -51.23 13.84
C VAL A 45 -106.47 -51.67 13.72
N THR A 46 -107.11 -51.97 14.85
CA THR A 46 -108.54 -52.32 14.87
C THR A 46 -109.40 -51.09 14.50
N PRO A 47 -110.15 -51.12 13.37
CA PRO A 47 -110.98 -49.99 12.99
C PRO A 47 -112.13 -49.79 14.00
N THR A 48 -112.34 -48.55 14.40
CA THR A 48 -113.43 -48.13 15.31
C THR A 48 -114.18 -46.96 14.70
N ALA A 49 -115.50 -46.85 14.94
CA ALA A 49 -116.36 -45.84 14.32
C ALA A 49 -115.82 -44.40 14.50
N ASN A 50 -115.33 -44.07 15.69
CA ASN A 50 -114.74 -42.75 16.00
C ASN A 50 -113.43 -42.48 15.23
N LYS A 51 -112.54 -43.48 15.12
CA LYS A 51 -111.27 -43.35 14.38
C LYS A 51 -111.54 -43.26 12.87
N LEU A 52 -112.48 -44.03 12.35
CA LEU A 52 -112.93 -43.93 10.95
C LEU A 52 -113.48 -42.54 10.65
N TYR A 53 -114.39 -42.02 11.48
CA TYR A 53 -115.00 -40.72 11.29
C TYR A 53 -113.98 -39.57 11.34
N SER A 54 -113.03 -39.60 12.28
CA SER A 54 -112.01 -38.54 12.43
C SER A 54 -111.03 -38.47 11.27
N LEU A 55 -110.80 -39.59 10.57
CA LEU A 55 -109.94 -39.72 9.39
C LEU A 55 -110.67 -39.34 8.08
N VAL A 56 -111.89 -39.86 7.87
CA VAL A 56 -112.62 -39.66 6.60
C VAL A 56 -113.39 -38.34 6.55
N ARG A 57 -113.91 -37.86 7.70
CA ARG A 57 -114.65 -36.59 7.87
C ARG A 57 -115.69 -36.31 6.78
N LYS A 58 -116.50 -37.30 6.41
CA LYS A 58 -117.61 -37.21 5.45
C LYS A 58 -118.80 -38.08 5.92
N GLY A 59 -120.01 -37.67 5.57
CA GLY A 59 -121.26 -38.42 5.85
C GLY A 59 -121.86 -38.17 7.23
N SER A 60 -122.99 -38.83 7.50
CA SER A 60 -123.68 -38.77 8.81
C SER A 60 -122.96 -39.62 9.86
N MET A 61 -123.18 -39.29 11.13
CA MET A 61 -122.49 -39.93 12.26
C MET A 61 -122.83 -41.42 12.48
N SER A 62 -123.90 -41.95 11.87
CA SER A 62 -124.23 -43.38 11.90
C SER A 62 -123.48 -44.21 10.83
N THR A 63 -123.08 -43.59 9.72
CA THR A 63 -122.51 -44.29 8.55
C THR A 63 -121.24 -45.10 8.86
N PRO A 64 -120.27 -44.64 9.68
CA PRO A 64 -119.05 -45.40 9.99
C PRO A 64 -119.34 -46.71 10.73
N THR A 65 -120.35 -46.72 11.60
CA THR A 65 -120.70 -47.87 12.45
C THR A 65 -121.31 -49.01 11.63
N ASP A 66 -122.22 -48.68 10.71
CA ASP A 66 -122.88 -49.66 9.84
C ASP A 66 -121.87 -50.36 8.91
N VAL A 67 -120.94 -49.59 8.32
CA VAL A 67 -119.89 -50.12 7.44
C VAL A 67 -118.89 -50.98 8.21
N LEU A 68 -118.52 -50.58 9.43
CA LEU A 68 -117.63 -51.36 10.30
C LEU A 68 -118.22 -52.72 10.67
N ASN A 69 -119.51 -52.75 11.05
CA ASN A 69 -120.21 -53.99 11.37
C ASN A 69 -120.25 -54.96 10.18
N ARG A 70 -120.54 -54.43 8.97
CA ARG A 70 -120.54 -55.20 7.72
C ARG A 70 -119.15 -55.77 7.40
N PHE A 71 -118.09 -54.98 7.53
CA PHE A 71 -116.70 -55.39 7.27
C PHE A 71 -116.26 -56.58 8.15
N TRP A 72 -116.58 -56.56 9.44
CA TRP A 72 -116.22 -57.66 10.35
C TRP A 72 -116.97 -58.96 10.05
N GLN A 73 -118.17 -58.88 9.47
CA GLN A 73 -118.92 -60.05 9.03
C GLN A 73 -118.28 -60.68 7.78
N ASP A 74 -118.05 -59.88 6.73
CA ASP A 74 -117.36 -60.29 5.49
C ASP A 74 -116.01 -61.00 5.75
N LEU A 75 -115.26 -60.52 6.75
CA LEU A 75 -113.94 -61.06 7.07
C LEU A 75 -114.02 -62.47 7.68
N ARG A 76 -114.94 -62.68 8.65
CA ARG A 76 -115.10 -63.97 9.34
C ARG A 76 -115.49 -65.09 8.38
N ASP A 77 -116.34 -64.78 7.41
CA ASP A 77 -116.81 -65.75 6.44
C ASP A 77 -115.70 -66.18 5.46
N LYS A 78 -114.76 -65.27 5.12
CA LYS A 78 -113.65 -65.53 4.19
C LYS A 78 -112.46 -66.27 4.78
N THR A 79 -112.17 -66.09 6.07
CA THR A 79 -110.95 -66.67 6.70
C THR A 79 -111.14 -68.11 7.17
N ARG A 80 -112.35 -68.68 7.07
CA ARG A 80 -112.68 -70.02 7.57
C ARG A 80 -112.44 -71.10 6.51
N VAL A 81 -111.30 -71.78 6.58
CA VAL A 81 -111.04 -72.99 5.79
C VAL A 81 -111.94 -74.12 6.30
N LYS A 82 -113.00 -74.45 5.55
CA LYS A 82 -113.78 -75.67 5.73
C LYS A 82 -113.35 -76.72 4.71
N ILE A 83 -113.11 -77.94 5.17
CA ILE A 83 -113.03 -79.13 4.31
C ILE A 83 -114.45 -79.69 4.12
N ASP A 84 -115.28 -78.97 3.36
CA ASP A 84 -116.63 -79.45 2.99
C ASP A 84 -116.52 -80.43 1.80
N HIS A 85 -116.30 -81.71 2.11
CA HIS A 85 -116.54 -82.82 1.18
C HIS A 85 -117.66 -83.72 1.74
N PRO A 86 -118.82 -83.82 1.07
CA PRO A 86 -120.03 -84.39 1.68
C PRO A 86 -119.98 -85.90 1.95
N GLU A 87 -119.18 -86.67 1.20
CA GLU A 87 -119.11 -88.15 1.36
C GLU A 87 -117.91 -88.67 2.17
N LEU A 88 -117.14 -87.78 2.81
CA LEU A 88 -116.02 -88.18 3.68
C LEU A 88 -116.48 -88.27 5.14
N PRO A 89 -116.37 -89.42 5.83
CA PRO A 89 -116.67 -89.54 7.26
C PRO A 89 -115.83 -88.57 8.09
N ASP A 90 -116.42 -87.94 9.10
CA ASP A 90 -115.77 -86.85 9.84
C ASP A 90 -114.48 -87.29 10.56
N ALA A 91 -114.42 -88.55 10.99
CA ALA A 91 -113.19 -89.16 11.51
C ALA A 91 -112.01 -89.09 10.52
N MET A 92 -112.27 -89.26 9.21
CA MET A 92 -111.22 -89.19 8.19
C MET A 92 -110.84 -87.75 7.84
N LYS A 93 -111.81 -86.81 7.88
CA LYS A 93 -111.53 -85.37 7.75
C LYS A 93 -110.65 -84.88 8.89
N GLN A 94 -110.90 -85.34 10.11
CA GLN A 94 -110.12 -84.96 11.29
C GLN A 94 -108.67 -85.46 11.19
N VAL A 95 -108.46 -86.74 10.85
CA VAL A 95 -107.11 -87.30 10.61
C VAL A 95 -106.37 -86.54 9.50
N ALA A 96 -107.06 -86.20 8.40
CA ALA A 96 -106.45 -85.41 7.32
C ALA A 96 -106.08 -83.98 7.76
N ALA A 97 -106.94 -83.32 8.56
CA ALA A 97 -106.67 -81.98 9.10
C ALA A 97 -105.49 -82.00 10.10
N GLU A 98 -105.42 -83.00 10.98
CA GLU A 98 -104.32 -83.20 11.92
C GLU A 98 -102.98 -83.49 11.19
N ALA A 99 -103.02 -84.28 10.12
CA ALA A 99 -101.84 -84.53 9.27
C ALA A 99 -101.35 -83.26 8.57
N VAL A 100 -102.25 -82.47 7.95
CA VAL A 100 -101.91 -81.20 7.30
C VAL A 100 -101.39 -80.18 8.31
N LEU A 101 -101.99 -80.10 9.50
CA LEU A 101 -101.51 -79.24 10.59
C LEU A 101 -100.10 -79.63 11.04
N THR A 102 -99.84 -80.93 11.22
CA THR A 102 -98.53 -81.46 11.63
C THR A 102 -97.46 -81.17 10.57
N ILE A 103 -97.78 -81.37 9.29
CA ILE A 103 -96.87 -81.05 8.17
C ILE A 103 -96.58 -79.54 8.13
N TRP A 104 -97.59 -78.70 8.28
CA TRP A 104 -97.41 -77.24 8.31
C TRP A 104 -96.58 -76.77 9.53
N GLN A 105 -96.82 -77.33 10.71
CA GLN A 105 -96.04 -77.04 11.92
C GLN A 105 -94.58 -77.48 11.75
N ALA A 106 -94.32 -78.68 11.22
CA ALA A 106 -92.98 -79.18 10.96
C ALA A 106 -92.23 -78.32 9.92
N ALA A 107 -92.89 -77.97 8.80
CA ALA A 107 -92.33 -77.13 7.76
C ALA A 107 -92.05 -75.69 8.25
N SER A 108 -92.97 -75.11 9.04
CA SER A 108 -92.80 -73.78 9.64
C SER A 108 -91.67 -73.77 10.68
N SER A 109 -91.56 -74.82 11.50
CA SER A 109 -90.45 -75.01 12.44
C SER A 109 -89.10 -75.12 11.71
N ALA A 110 -89.00 -75.96 10.69
CA ALA A 110 -87.81 -76.10 9.87
C ALA A 110 -87.41 -74.77 9.20
N ALA A 111 -88.35 -74.08 8.54
CA ALA A 111 -88.10 -72.80 7.88
C ALA A 111 -87.66 -71.69 8.85
N THR A 112 -88.24 -71.65 10.07
CA THR A 112 -87.82 -70.67 11.09
C THR A 112 -86.43 -71.00 11.66
N SER A 113 -86.08 -72.28 11.80
CA SER A 113 -84.75 -72.74 12.20
C SER A 113 -83.68 -72.41 11.15
N GLU A 114 -83.92 -72.75 9.88
CA GLU A 114 -83.02 -72.42 8.76
C GLU A 114 -82.83 -70.91 8.60
N LEU A 115 -83.92 -70.13 8.70
CA LEU A 115 -83.84 -68.67 8.67
C LEU A 115 -83.07 -68.09 9.86
N ALA A 116 -83.15 -68.71 11.04
CA ALA A 116 -82.35 -68.31 12.21
C ALA A 116 -80.86 -68.64 12.00
N ALA A 117 -80.54 -69.81 11.44
CA ALA A 117 -79.17 -70.21 11.10
C ALA A 117 -78.55 -69.28 10.05
N LEU A 118 -79.25 -69.00 8.94
CA LEU A 118 -78.81 -68.07 7.91
C LEU A 118 -78.62 -66.63 8.45
N ARG A 119 -79.47 -66.18 9.37
CA ARG A 119 -79.31 -64.88 10.05
C ARG A 119 -78.12 -64.85 11.00
N ALA A 120 -77.81 -65.96 11.68
CA ALA A 120 -76.62 -66.06 12.53
C ALA A 120 -75.34 -66.04 11.69
N GLU A 121 -75.29 -66.82 10.60
CA GLU A 121 -74.17 -66.86 9.67
C GLU A 121 -73.94 -65.50 8.99
N ALA A 122 -74.99 -64.86 8.48
CA ALA A 122 -74.88 -63.52 7.87
C ALA A 122 -74.34 -62.46 8.85
N ARG A 123 -74.70 -62.55 10.15
CA ARG A 123 -74.14 -61.68 11.20
C ARG A 123 -72.68 -61.99 11.49
N HIS A 124 -72.30 -63.28 11.50
CA HIS A 124 -70.92 -63.68 11.70
C HIS A 124 -70.02 -63.20 10.55
N GLN A 125 -70.47 -63.40 9.29
CA GLN A 125 -69.77 -62.91 8.10
C GLN A 125 -69.67 -61.39 8.06
N ALA A 126 -70.74 -60.66 8.41
CA ALA A 126 -70.71 -59.20 8.51
C ALA A 126 -69.68 -58.73 9.56
N HIS A 127 -69.67 -59.34 10.75
CA HIS A 127 -68.71 -58.98 11.80
C HIS A 127 -67.26 -59.34 11.44
N ALA A 128 -67.04 -60.47 10.76
CA ALA A 128 -65.73 -60.85 10.23
C ALA A 128 -65.25 -59.88 9.13
N ALA A 129 -66.16 -59.40 8.28
CA ALA A 129 -65.85 -58.39 7.26
C ALA A 129 -65.57 -57.00 7.88
N GLU A 130 -66.31 -56.60 8.91
CA GLU A 130 -66.06 -55.36 9.66
C GLU A 130 -64.69 -55.37 10.35
N THR A 131 -64.39 -56.44 11.10
CA THR A 131 -63.09 -56.59 11.77
C THR A 131 -61.92 -56.67 10.78
N ALA A 132 -62.07 -57.35 9.65
CA ALA A 132 -61.07 -57.36 8.57
C ALA A 132 -60.88 -55.97 7.92
N ARG A 133 -61.97 -55.22 7.70
CA ARG A 133 -61.91 -53.85 7.18
C ARG A 133 -61.20 -52.91 8.15
N ASP A 134 -61.53 -53.00 9.43
CA ASP A 134 -60.98 -52.11 10.46
C ASP A 134 -59.50 -52.41 10.72
N GLN A 135 -59.09 -53.68 10.66
CA GLN A 135 -57.68 -54.07 10.65
C GLN A 135 -56.95 -53.51 9.41
N ALA A 136 -57.49 -53.69 8.21
CA ALA A 136 -56.89 -53.16 6.98
C ALA A 136 -56.80 -51.62 6.98
N ALA A 137 -57.76 -50.93 7.60
CA ALA A 137 -57.72 -49.48 7.79
C ALA A 137 -56.61 -49.06 8.77
N ALA A 138 -56.45 -49.79 9.88
CA ALA A 138 -55.36 -49.57 10.84
C ALA A 138 -53.99 -49.82 10.21
N ASP A 139 -53.82 -50.91 9.45
CA ASP A 139 -52.58 -51.24 8.75
C ASP A 139 -52.25 -50.20 7.67
N SER A 140 -53.25 -49.71 6.93
CA SER A 140 -53.09 -48.61 5.96
C SER A 140 -52.66 -47.30 6.62
N GLU A 141 -53.23 -46.98 7.77
CA GLU A 141 -52.88 -45.78 8.54
C GLU A 141 -51.45 -45.89 9.10
N ALA A 142 -51.08 -47.02 9.70
CA ALA A 142 -49.73 -47.30 10.17
C ALA A 142 -48.69 -47.23 9.03
N ALA A 143 -49.01 -47.79 7.85
CA ALA A 143 -48.15 -47.70 6.68
C ALA A 143 -47.98 -46.25 6.19
N ARG A 144 -49.08 -45.46 6.16
CA ARG A 144 -49.03 -44.03 5.79
C ARG A 144 -48.20 -43.20 6.78
N GLN A 145 -48.34 -43.47 8.08
CA GLN A 145 -47.52 -42.81 9.12
C GLN A 145 -46.04 -43.19 9.02
N ALA A 146 -45.73 -44.47 8.77
CA ALA A 146 -44.36 -44.91 8.52
C ALA A 146 -43.74 -44.25 7.27
N THR A 147 -44.49 -44.14 6.18
CA THR A 147 -44.05 -43.43 4.96
C THR A 147 -43.86 -41.93 5.19
N ALA A 148 -44.74 -41.28 5.96
CA ALA A 148 -44.58 -39.87 6.31
C ALA A 148 -43.33 -39.63 7.19
N ALA A 149 -43.06 -40.52 8.14
CA ALA A 149 -41.89 -40.45 9.00
C ALA A 149 -40.57 -40.67 8.21
N THR A 150 -40.52 -41.64 7.31
CA THR A 150 -39.32 -41.86 6.47
C THR A 150 -39.12 -40.72 5.47
N GLN A 151 -40.18 -40.17 4.89
CA GLN A 151 -40.08 -39.00 4.01
C GLN A 151 -39.54 -37.77 4.77
N ALA A 152 -40.04 -37.49 5.98
CA ALA A 152 -39.54 -36.40 6.81
C ALA A 152 -38.06 -36.58 7.20
N GLN A 153 -37.63 -37.81 7.52
CA GLN A 153 -36.22 -38.12 7.76
C GLN A 153 -35.36 -37.90 6.51
N LEU A 154 -35.84 -38.33 5.34
CA LEU A 154 -35.12 -38.22 4.08
C LEU A 154 -34.96 -36.74 3.65
N ASP A 155 -35.99 -35.92 3.85
CA ASP A 155 -35.93 -34.47 3.59
C ASP A 155 -35.05 -33.73 4.61
N ALA A 156 -35.01 -34.16 5.88
CA ALA A 156 -34.05 -33.65 6.86
C ALA A 156 -32.60 -33.97 6.47
N VAL A 157 -32.32 -35.19 6.02
CA VAL A 157 -30.99 -35.59 5.52
C VAL A 157 -30.61 -34.83 4.24
N ARG A 158 -31.56 -34.57 3.33
CA ARG A 158 -31.35 -33.71 2.15
C ARG A 158 -30.99 -32.28 2.55
N ALA A 159 -31.65 -31.70 3.54
CA ALA A 159 -31.35 -30.36 4.04
C ALA A 159 -29.93 -30.30 4.64
N GLN A 160 -29.56 -31.26 5.49
CA GLN A 160 -28.21 -31.37 6.04
C GLN A 160 -27.14 -31.55 4.96
N PHE A 161 -27.44 -32.33 3.91
CA PHE A 161 -26.51 -32.51 2.79
C PHE A 161 -26.33 -31.22 1.98
N ALA A 162 -27.41 -30.44 1.75
CA ALA A 162 -27.33 -29.15 1.08
C ALA A 162 -26.50 -28.15 1.90
N GLU A 163 -26.73 -28.05 3.22
CA GLU A 163 -25.96 -27.21 4.13
C GLU A 163 -24.46 -27.58 4.13
N LEU A 164 -24.13 -28.88 4.20
CA LEU A 164 -22.76 -29.36 4.11
C LEU A 164 -22.12 -29.08 2.74
N GLN A 165 -22.88 -29.11 1.65
CA GLN A 165 -22.40 -28.72 0.32
C GLN A 165 -22.12 -27.21 0.23
N GLU A 166 -22.97 -26.36 0.80
CA GLU A 166 -22.73 -24.92 0.86
C GLU A 166 -21.46 -24.60 1.66
N VAL A 167 -21.32 -25.17 2.88
CA VAL A 167 -20.12 -25.01 3.73
C VAL A 167 -18.86 -25.50 3.00
N LEU A 168 -18.91 -26.68 2.36
CA LEU A 168 -17.78 -27.20 1.58
C LEU A 168 -17.44 -26.31 0.37
N SER A 169 -18.44 -25.69 -0.27
CA SER A 169 -18.22 -24.78 -1.39
C SER A 169 -17.59 -23.46 -0.93
N ALA A 170 -18.05 -22.90 0.19
CA ALA A 170 -17.49 -21.70 0.81
C ALA A 170 -16.03 -21.94 1.24
N GLU A 171 -15.73 -23.08 1.86
CA GLU A 171 -14.38 -23.36 2.34
C GLU A 171 -13.40 -23.68 1.19
N ARG A 172 -13.88 -24.28 0.09
CA ARG A 172 -13.10 -24.38 -1.16
C ARG A 172 -12.77 -23.01 -1.74
N GLN A 173 -13.72 -22.07 -1.71
CA GLN A 173 -13.47 -20.69 -2.16
C GLN A 173 -12.49 -19.95 -1.22
N ALA A 174 -12.61 -20.11 0.10
CA ALA A 174 -11.70 -19.55 1.09
C ALA A 174 -10.27 -20.11 0.94
N HIS A 175 -10.13 -21.42 0.71
CA HIS A 175 -8.86 -22.06 0.45
C HIS A 175 -8.23 -21.55 -0.85
N ALA A 176 -8.97 -21.52 -1.96
CA ALA A 176 -8.49 -20.99 -3.24
C ALA A 176 -8.07 -19.51 -3.16
N ALA A 177 -8.80 -18.68 -2.41
CA ALA A 177 -8.44 -17.29 -2.16
C ALA A 177 -7.16 -17.16 -1.30
N THR A 178 -6.95 -18.08 -0.36
CA THR A 178 -5.74 -18.13 0.47
C THR A 178 -4.52 -18.58 -0.33
N ASP A 179 -4.69 -19.60 -1.19
CA ASP A 179 -3.63 -20.06 -2.09
C ASP A 179 -3.23 -18.98 -3.11
N ALA A 180 -4.21 -18.25 -3.68
CA ALA A 180 -3.94 -17.13 -4.58
C ALA A 180 -3.13 -16.02 -3.88
N ARG A 181 -3.48 -15.68 -2.63
CA ARG A 181 -2.71 -14.72 -1.80
C ARG A 181 -1.30 -15.23 -1.51
N LEU A 182 -1.13 -16.52 -1.23
CA LEU A 182 0.18 -17.14 -0.99
C LEU A 182 1.05 -17.14 -2.26
N GLN A 183 0.47 -17.41 -3.43
CA GLN A 183 1.17 -17.35 -4.71
C GLN A 183 1.63 -15.92 -5.04
N GLU A 184 0.76 -14.93 -4.87
CA GLU A 184 1.12 -13.51 -5.09
C GLU A 184 2.18 -13.04 -4.08
N ALA A 185 2.08 -13.40 -2.81
CA ALA A 185 3.10 -13.08 -1.80
C ALA A 185 4.46 -13.72 -2.13
N ARG A 186 4.48 -14.96 -2.65
CA ARG A 186 5.71 -15.60 -3.16
C ARG A 186 6.28 -14.86 -4.37
N ARG A 187 5.44 -14.47 -5.33
CA ARG A 187 5.85 -13.68 -6.51
C ARG A 187 6.49 -12.36 -6.10
N GLN A 188 5.88 -11.63 -5.16
CA GLN A 188 6.41 -10.38 -4.60
C GLN A 188 7.74 -10.58 -3.87
N LEU A 189 7.88 -11.68 -3.10
CA LEU A 189 9.13 -12.01 -2.42
C LEU A 189 10.26 -12.35 -3.40
N GLU A 190 9.97 -13.09 -4.47
CA GLU A 190 10.93 -13.36 -5.55
C GLU A 190 11.34 -12.07 -6.29
N GLU A 191 10.38 -11.20 -6.58
CA GLU A 191 10.62 -9.92 -7.25
C GLU A 191 11.49 -9.00 -6.40
N ALA A 192 11.18 -8.86 -5.10
CA ALA A 192 11.99 -8.12 -4.13
C ALA A 192 13.40 -8.73 -3.95
N ALA A 193 13.54 -10.06 -3.97
CA ALA A 193 14.84 -10.73 -3.89
C ALA A 193 15.71 -10.48 -5.14
N ARG A 194 15.10 -10.42 -6.33
CA ARG A 194 15.77 -10.03 -7.58
C ARG A 194 16.24 -8.57 -7.51
N GLN A 195 15.34 -7.65 -7.18
CA GLN A 195 15.66 -6.21 -7.01
C GLN A 195 16.77 -5.98 -5.95
N LEU A 196 16.74 -6.70 -4.82
CA LEU A 196 17.80 -6.62 -3.81
C LEU A 196 19.14 -7.16 -4.33
N THR A 197 19.13 -8.17 -5.20
CA THR A 197 20.34 -8.72 -5.82
C THR A 197 20.90 -7.76 -6.86
N GLU A 198 20.05 -7.24 -7.75
CA GLU A 198 20.40 -6.23 -8.76
C GLU A 198 21.01 -5.00 -8.10
N THR A 199 20.31 -4.35 -7.17
CA THR A 199 20.83 -3.19 -6.44
C THR A 199 22.15 -3.48 -5.71
N ARG A 200 22.32 -4.65 -5.09
CA ARG A 200 23.62 -5.06 -4.50
C ARG A 200 24.73 -5.16 -5.54
N THR A 201 24.46 -5.72 -6.72
CA THR A 201 25.46 -5.78 -7.81
C THR A 201 25.78 -4.40 -8.37
N GLU A 202 24.78 -3.54 -8.53
CA GLU A 202 24.96 -2.15 -8.98
C GLU A 202 25.78 -1.34 -7.99
N PHE A 203 25.42 -1.34 -6.70
CA PHE A 203 26.20 -0.69 -5.64
C PHE A 203 27.63 -1.26 -5.54
N GLY A 204 27.81 -2.57 -5.71
CA GLY A 204 29.14 -3.18 -5.80
C GLY A 204 29.96 -2.63 -6.98
N SER A 205 29.34 -2.49 -8.15
CA SER A 205 29.99 -1.91 -9.35
C SER A 205 30.30 -0.41 -9.19
N GLN A 206 29.46 0.34 -8.47
CA GLN A 206 29.66 1.76 -8.20
C GLN A 206 30.81 1.94 -7.20
N LEU A 207 30.80 1.18 -6.10
CA LEU A 207 31.87 1.18 -5.11
C LEU A 207 33.23 0.75 -5.70
N GLY A 208 33.23 -0.21 -6.63
CA GLY A 208 34.43 -0.57 -7.40
C GLY A 208 34.96 0.59 -8.23
N ARG A 209 34.09 1.27 -8.99
CA ARG A 209 34.45 2.44 -9.81
C ARG A 209 34.92 3.63 -8.98
N GLU A 210 34.31 3.91 -7.83
CA GLU A 210 34.76 5.01 -6.97
C GLU A 210 36.09 4.68 -6.26
N ARG A 211 36.35 3.41 -5.92
CA ARG A 211 37.68 2.99 -5.45
C ARG A 211 38.75 3.16 -6.52
N GLU A 212 38.51 2.68 -7.74
CA GLU A 212 39.44 2.85 -8.86
C GLU A 212 39.72 4.34 -9.15
N ARG A 213 38.69 5.20 -9.08
CA ARG A 213 38.86 6.65 -9.18
C ARG A 213 39.73 7.22 -8.07
N ALA A 214 39.50 6.80 -6.82
CA ALA A 214 40.30 7.21 -5.66
C ALA A 214 41.76 6.78 -5.82
N ASP A 215 42.02 5.52 -6.18
CA ASP A 215 43.36 4.97 -6.44
C ASP A 215 44.07 5.78 -7.55
N VAL A 216 43.37 6.14 -8.62
CA VAL A 216 43.90 6.98 -9.71
C VAL A 216 44.17 8.41 -9.25
N THR A 217 43.33 9.02 -8.40
CA THR A 217 43.60 10.36 -7.85
C THR A 217 44.77 10.35 -6.88
N ASP A 218 44.89 9.34 -6.03
CA ASP A 218 45.98 9.19 -5.07
C ASP A 218 47.31 8.92 -5.77
N ALA A 219 47.32 8.06 -6.80
CA ALA A 219 48.49 7.83 -7.64
C ALA A 219 48.94 9.10 -8.38
N ARG A 220 47.99 9.94 -8.84
CA ARG A 220 48.29 11.25 -9.42
C ARG A 220 48.85 12.21 -8.36
N ALA A 221 48.22 12.30 -7.19
CA ALA A 221 48.68 13.16 -6.10
C ALA A 221 50.11 12.80 -5.65
N ALA A 222 50.39 11.53 -5.40
CA ALA A 222 51.73 11.04 -5.07
C ALA A 222 52.76 11.25 -6.19
N SER A 223 52.34 11.27 -7.46
CA SER A 223 53.20 11.61 -8.60
C SER A 223 53.53 13.11 -8.65
N HIS A 224 52.53 13.97 -8.40
CA HIS A 224 52.71 15.41 -8.28
C HIS A 224 53.59 15.78 -7.07
N GLU A 225 53.39 15.15 -5.91
CA GLU A 225 54.23 15.30 -4.72
C GLU A 225 55.69 14.93 -5.01
N LYS A 226 55.94 13.75 -5.61
CA LYS A 226 57.29 13.34 -6.01
C LYS A 226 57.95 14.29 -7.01
N ARG A 227 57.17 14.95 -7.88
CA ARG A 227 57.68 15.99 -8.78
C ARG A 227 58.03 17.26 -8.01
N ALA A 228 57.12 17.76 -7.17
CA ALA A 228 57.33 18.97 -6.37
C ALA A 228 58.55 18.84 -5.45
N LEU A 229 58.75 17.69 -4.80
CA LEU A 229 59.95 17.43 -4.00
C LEU A 229 61.25 17.50 -4.82
N ARG A 230 61.25 16.95 -6.04
CA ARG A 230 62.41 17.05 -6.96
C ARG A 230 62.67 18.47 -7.43
N GLU A 231 61.62 19.23 -7.71
CA GLU A 231 61.73 20.65 -8.09
C GLU A 231 62.27 21.49 -6.92
N ILE A 232 61.81 21.24 -5.69
CA ILE A 232 62.33 21.86 -4.47
C ILE A 232 63.82 21.52 -4.25
N ASP A 233 64.24 20.26 -4.43
CA ASP A 233 65.64 19.87 -4.31
C ASP A 233 66.52 20.50 -5.42
N GLN A 234 66.01 20.58 -6.65
CA GLN A 234 66.71 21.27 -7.75
C GLN A 234 66.87 22.77 -7.46
N GLU A 235 65.82 23.44 -7.02
CA GLU A 235 65.84 24.84 -6.57
C GLU A 235 66.81 25.05 -5.41
N ARG A 236 66.82 24.14 -4.43
CA ARG A 236 67.76 24.20 -3.29
C ARG A 236 69.21 24.07 -3.74
N ILE A 237 69.51 23.16 -4.67
CA ILE A 237 70.85 23.00 -5.26
C ILE A 237 71.22 24.23 -6.11
N ALA A 238 70.29 24.78 -6.88
CA ALA A 238 70.51 25.97 -7.70
C ALA A 238 70.81 27.20 -6.82
N ARG A 239 70.04 27.42 -5.76
CA ARG A 239 70.29 28.46 -4.75
C ARG A 239 71.65 28.27 -4.10
N GLN A 240 71.99 27.07 -3.62
CA GLN A 240 73.29 26.80 -3.01
C GLN A 240 74.47 27.06 -3.98
N LYS A 241 74.30 26.80 -5.28
CA LYS A 241 75.31 27.17 -6.31
C LYS A 241 75.38 28.68 -6.50
N SER A 242 74.24 29.37 -6.56
CA SER A 242 74.16 30.83 -6.68
C SER A 242 74.78 31.54 -5.47
N ASP A 243 74.54 31.06 -4.25
CA ASP A 243 75.10 31.60 -3.02
C ASP A 243 76.63 31.46 -3.01
N LYS A 244 77.15 30.28 -3.39
CA LYS A 244 78.60 30.05 -3.54
C LYS A 244 79.22 30.99 -4.57
N LEU A 245 78.62 31.13 -5.76
CA LEU A 245 79.09 32.05 -6.79
C LEU A 245 79.05 33.51 -6.32
N ALA A 246 78.02 33.90 -5.55
CA ALA A 246 77.92 35.24 -4.96
C ALA A 246 79.01 35.48 -3.92
N ASP A 247 79.35 34.48 -3.10
CA ASP A 247 80.46 34.57 -2.13
C ASP A 247 81.83 34.57 -2.81
N GLU A 248 82.05 33.76 -3.85
CA GLU A 248 83.26 33.80 -4.68
C GLU A 248 83.43 35.18 -5.34
N LEU A 249 82.37 35.74 -5.92
CA LEU A 249 82.37 37.09 -6.49
C LEU A 249 82.57 38.19 -5.43
N ARG A 250 82.06 38.02 -4.20
CA ARG A 250 82.34 38.94 -3.08
C ARG A 250 83.82 38.90 -2.71
N VAL A 251 84.44 37.73 -2.63
CA VAL A 251 85.87 37.59 -2.35
C VAL A 251 86.70 38.23 -3.48
N GLN A 252 86.36 37.98 -4.74
CA GLN A 252 87.02 38.62 -5.89
C GLN A 252 86.84 40.15 -5.90
N LEU A 253 85.67 40.67 -5.54
CA LEU A 253 85.42 42.10 -5.43
C LEU A 253 86.21 42.75 -4.28
N VAL A 254 86.38 42.05 -3.15
CA VAL A 254 87.26 42.51 -2.06
C VAL A 254 88.72 42.50 -2.50
N ALA A 255 89.19 41.44 -3.18
CA ALA A 255 90.55 41.33 -3.69
C ALA A 255 90.87 42.44 -4.72
N THR A 256 90.05 42.57 -5.78
CA THR A 256 90.22 43.62 -6.80
C THR A 256 90.12 45.04 -6.20
N ARG A 257 89.24 45.25 -5.20
CA ARG A 257 89.20 46.54 -4.49
C ARG A 257 90.47 46.80 -3.68
N ALA A 258 91.05 45.78 -3.05
CA ALA A 258 92.33 45.90 -2.34
C ALA A 258 93.49 46.17 -3.32
N GLU A 259 93.53 45.49 -4.47
CA GLU A 259 94.48 45.74 -5.55
C GLU A 259 94.35 47.17 -6.10
N MET A 260 93.13 47.65 -6.38
CA MET A 260 92.90 49.04 -6.80
C MET A 260 93.30 50.05 -5.72
N GLN A 261 93.08 49.76 -4.44
CA GLN A 261 93.55 50.61 -3.34
C GLN A 261 95.08 50.63 -3.25
N GLN A 262 95.74 49.48 -3.40
CA GLN A 262 97.19 49.35 -3.41
C GLN A 262 97.80 50.09 -4.62
N ALA A 263 97.22 49.93 -5.80
CA ALA A 263 97.61 50.67 -7.01
C ALA A 263 97.39 52.18 -6.84
N ALA A 264 96.28 52.61 -6.24
CA ALA A 264 96.03 54.02 -5.95
C ALA A 264 97.07 54.60 -4.96
N VAL A 265 97.48 53.84 -3.94
CA VAL A 265 98.57 54.22 -3.02
C VAL A 265 99.92 54.28 -3.75
N GLN A 266 100.22 53.31 -4.62
CA GLN A 266 101.44 53.31 -5.44
C GLN A 266 101.48 54.52 -6.39
N HIS A 267 100.38 54.83 -7.07
CA HIS A 267 100.26 56.02 -7.92
C HIS A 267 100.37 57.32 -7.11
N ALA A 268 99.74 57.40 -5.93
CA ALA A 268 99.86 58.56 -5.05
C ALA A 268 101.31 58.77 -4.58
N ASN A 269 102.02 57.68 -4.24
CA ASN A 269 103.44 57.72 -3.87
C ASN A 269 104.32 58.13 -5.06
N ALA A 270 104.07 57.61 -6.27
CA ALA A 270 104.80 58.00 -7.47
C ALA A 270 104.58 59.47 -7.85
N VAL A 271 103.35 59.97 -7.75
CA VAL A 271 103.04 61.41 -7.93
C VAL A 271 103.69 62.24 -6.82
N GLY A 272 103.76 61.73 -5.59
CA GLY A 272 104.49 62.36 -4.48
C GLY A 272 105.99 62.48 -4.76
N ALA A 273 106.62 61.41 -5.25
CA ALA A 273 108.02 61.39 -5.65
C ALA A 273 108.31 62.36 -6.81
N LEU A 274 107.50 62.33 -7.87
CA LEU A 274 107.62 63.26 -9.01
C LEU A 274 107.41 64.73 -8.59
N ARG A 275 106.53 65.00 -7.61
CA ARG A 275 106.38 66.35 -7.02
C ARG A 275 107.61 66.75 -6.21
N ALA A 276 108.21 65.83 -5.46
CA ALA A 276 109.44 66.08 -4.72
C ALA A 276 110.61 66.37 -5.68
N GLU A 277 110.78 65.56 -6.73
CA GLU A 277 111.75 65.78 -7.81
C GLU A 277 111.53 67.11 -8.52
N LEU A 278 110.28 67.46 -8.86
CA LEU A 278 109.94 68.76 -9.45
C LEU A 278 110.30 69.91 -8.50
N SER A 279 110.00 69.79 -7.20
CA SER A 279 110.35 70.82 -6.22
C SER A 279 111.87 70.96 -6.01
N ALA A 280 112.61 69.85 -6.08
CA ALA A 280 114.06 69.85 -6.04
C ALA A 280 114.67 70.47 -7.31
N ALA A 281 114.12 70.16 -8.49
CA ALA A 281 114.50 70.77 -9.76
C ALA A 281 114.16 72.28 -9.80
N GLN A 282 113.03 72.70 -9.20
CA GLN A 282 112.68 74.10 -9.01
C GLN A 282 113.68 74.80 -8.07
N GLN A 283 114.03 74.21 -6.93
CA GLN A 283 115.07 74.75 -6.04
C GLN A 283 116.46 74.79 -6.71
N GLN A 284 116.81 73.80 -7.54
CA GLN A 284 118.02 73.84 -8.36
C GLN A 284 117.97 74.97 -9.39
N GLY A 285 116.81 75.22 -10.01
CA GLY A 285 116.59 76.36 -10.90
C GLY A 285 116.69 77.71 -10.17
N GLU A 286 116.07 77.86 -9.00
CA GLU A 286 116.14 79.07 -8.16
C GLU A 286 117.57 79.34 -7.68
N THR A 287 118.28 78.31 -7.22
CA THR A 287 119.69 78.44 -6.80
C THR A 287 120.62 78.72 -7.98
N ALA A 288 120.39 78.13 -9.16
CA ALA A 288 121.12 78.48 -10.38
C ALA A 288 120.84 79.93 -10.82
N MET A 289 119.59 80.41 -10.74
CA MET A 289 119.27 81.82 -10.99
C MET A 289 119.91 82.76 -9.96
N ALA A 290 119.96 82.36 -8.68
CA ALA A 290 120.63 83.13 -7.63
C ALA A 290 122.16 83.20 -7.86
N GLN A 291 122.78 82.09 -8.27
CA GLN A 291 124.19 82.05 -8.68
C GLN A 291 124.43 82.91 -9.92
N GLN A 292 123.54 82.87 -10.92
CA GLN A 292 123.64 83.70 -12.13
C GLN A 292 123.51 85.20 -11.82
N ARG A 293 122.61 85.58 -10.90
CA ARG A 293 122.51 86.96 -10.38
C ARG A 293 123.78 87.37 -9.63
N ALA A 294 124.27 86.54 -8.71
CA ALA A 294 125.51 86.83 -7.98
C ALA A 294 126.74 86.96 -8.92
N ALA A 295 126.80 86.15 -9.97
CA ALA A 295 127.84 86.27 -11.02
C ALA A 295 127.67 87.56 -11.84
N ALA A 296 126.44 87.97 -12.17
CA ALA A 296 126.17 89.23 -12.85
C ALA A 296 126.53 90.45 -11.96
N ASP A 297 126.25 90.39 -10.66
CA ASP A 297 126.63 91.42 -9.69
C ASP A 297 128.16 91.51 -9.52
N GLN A 298 128.86 90.37 -9.51
CA GLN A 298 130.33 90.35 -9.54
C GLN A 298 130.89 90.93 -10.85
N LEU A 299 130.24 90.67 -12.00
CA LEU A 299 130.61 91.26 -13.28
C LEU A 299 130.40 92.78 -13.27
N ALA A 300 129.29 93.27 -12.72
CA ALA A 300 129.03 94.70 -12.54
C ALA A 300 130.04 95.37 -11.60
N GLN A 301 130.40 94.72 -10.48
CA GLN A 301 131.43 95.23 -9.56
C GLN A 301 132.82 95.28 -10.19
N THR A 302 133.19 94.29 -10.99
CA THR A 302 134.49 94.29 -11.70
C THR A 302 134.52 95.35 -12.81
N GLN A 303 133.43 95.55 -13.54
CA GLN A 303 133.28 96.67 -14.49
C GLN A 303 133.36 98.04 -13.80
N ALA A 304 132.73 98.22 -12.64
CA ALA A 304 132.81 99.46 -11.87
C ALA A 304 134.24 99.75 -11.39
N ARG A 305 134.95 98.73 -10.87
CA ARG A 305 136.37 98.86 -10.50
C ARG A 305 137.27 99.19 -11.69
N LEU A 306 136.98 98.64 -12.88
CA LEU A 306 137.71 98.95 -14.11
C LEU A 306 137.48 100.41 -14.55
N GLN A 307 136.24 100.90 -14.52
CA GLN A 307 135.95 102.32 -14.79
C GLN A 307 136.61 103.27 -13.78
N GLU A 308 136.68 102.87 -12.51
CA GLU A 308 137.36 103.67 -11.49
C GLU A 308 138.88 103.70 -11.70
N ALA A 309 139.49 102.57 -12.10
CA ALA A 309 140.90 102.52 -12.48
C ALA A 309 141.20 103.37 -13.72
N LEU A 310 140.35 103.33 -14.75
CA LEU A 310 140.46 104.17 -15.94
C LEU A 310 140.39 105.67 -15.59
N ARG A 311 139.44 106.09 -14.75
CA ARG A 311 139.35 107.48 -14.27
C ARG A 311 140.55 107.94 -13.43
N ARG A 312 141.24 107.01 -12.76
CA ARG A 312 142.51 107.33 -12.06
C ARG A 312 143.67 107.48 -13.06
N ALA A 313 143.69 106.70 -14.13
CA ALA A 313 144.67 106.86 -15.22
C ALA A 313 144.49 108.19 -15.96
N GLU A 314 143.26 108.54 -16.37
CA GLU A 314 142.95 109.84 -17.00
C GLU A 314 143.38 111.03 -16.14
N ARG A 315 143.15 110.96 -14.81
CA ARG A 315 143.59 112.01 -13.88
C ARG A 315 145.11 112.13 -13.84
N ALA A 316 145.83 111.01 -13.74
CA ALA A 316 147.29 111.00 -13.75
C ALA A 316 147.88 111.54 -15.07
N GLU A 317 147.23 111.29 -16.21
CA GLU A 317 147.63 111.90 -17.49
C GLU A 317 147.41 113.42 -17.50
N THR A 318 146.26 113.92 -17.01
CA THR A 318 146.02 115.37 -16.92
C THR A 318 146.95 116.10 -15.94
N GLU A 319 147.38 115.43 -14.86
CA GLU A 319 148.39 115.94 -13.92
C GLU A 319 149.81 115.95 -14.55
N ALA A 320 150.12 115.02 -15.44
CA ALA A 320 151.37 114.99 -16.21
C ALA A 320 151.42 116.06 -17.32
N GLU A 321 150.30 116.38 -17.97
CA GLU A 321 150.24 117.46 -18.98
C GLU A 321 150.29 118.86 -18.35
N THR A 322 149.63 119.06 -17.22
CA THR A 322 149.65 120.36 -16.51
C THR A 322 151.01 120.68 -15.90
N THR A 323 151.72 119.68 -15.36
CA THR A 323 153.09 119.86 -14.86
C THR A 323 154.11 120.13 -15.98
N ARG A 324 153.92 119.59 -17.19
CA ARG A 324 154.75 119.97 -18.37
C ARG A 324 154.56 121.43 -18.77
N ARG A 325 153.31 121.94 -18.82
CA ARG A 325 153.04 123.35 -19.20
C ARG A 325 153.66 124.35 -18.23
N LEU A 326 153.68 124.05 -16.92
CA LEU A 326 154.26 124.93 -15.89
C LEU A 326 155.80 125.01 -15.93
N VAL A 327 156.49 124.09 -16.59
CA VAL A 327 157.95 124.12 -16.75
C VAL A 327 158.39 125.02 -17.92
N ASP A 328 157.55 125.19 -18.94
CA ASP A 328 157.89 125.99 -20.13
C ASP A 328 157.66 127.50 -19.96
N GLU A 329 156.74 127.95 -19.09
CA GLU A 329 156.47 129.39 -18.88
C GLU A 329 157.55 130.13 -18.08
N LEU A 330 158.49 129.43 -17.43
CA LEU A 330 159.52 130.02 -16.55
C LEU A 330 160.80 130.51 -17.27
N LYS A 331 160.82 130.61 -18.62
CA LYS A 331 162.01 131.02 -19.40
C LYS A 331 161.76 132.09 -20.50
N LYS A 332 161.48 133.35 -20.08
CA LYS A 332 161.69 134.69 -20.73
C LYS A 332 160.51 135.61 -20.34
N ALA A 333 160.64 136.86 -19.87
CA ALA A 333 161.48 137.99 -20.31
C ALA A 333 161.87 138.96 -19.13
N PRO A 334 162.63 140.07 -19.32
CA PRO A 334 163.53 140.59 -18.26
C PRO A 334 163.24 141.96 -17.55
N ALA A 335 163.74 142.02 -16.29
CA ALA A 335 164.45 143.13 -15.58
C ALA A 335 163.77 144.40 -14.99
N GLY A 336 163.79 144.52 -13.63
CA GLY A 336 164.40 145.70 -12.95
C GLY A 336 163.82 146.31 -11.63
N ARG A 337 164.40 145.98 -10.45
CA ARG A 337 164.38 146.69 -9.11
C ARG A 337 163.01 146.94 -8.40
N ALA A 338 162.83 147.04 -7.06
CA ALA A 338 163.54 146.69 -5.79
C ALA A 338 162.54 146.99 -4.60
N GLY A 339 162.69 146.64 -3.30
CA GLY A 339 163.64 145.84 -2.49
C GLY A 339 163.44 146.05 -0.94
N GLN A 340 164.09 145.21 -0.09
CA GLN A 340 164.12 145.17 1.42
C GLN A 340 162.89 144.58 2.16
N ARG A 341 162.93 143.60 3.10
CA ARG A 341 163.77 143.13 4.27
C ARG A 341 163.21 143.58 5.65
N PRO A 342 163.41 142.88 6.81
CA PRO A 342 164.55 142.05 7.31
C PRO A 342 164.17 140.58 7.70
N LYS A 343 164.99 139.63 8.21
CA LYS A 343 165.95 139.53 9.36
C LYS A 343 165.29 139.83 10.73
N PRO A 344 165.79 139.36 11.91
CA PRO A 344 166.84 138.35 12.20
C PRO A 344 166.47 137.36 13.35
N ALA A 345 167.49 136.66 13.86
CA ALA A 345 167.71 136.24 15.26
C ALA A 345 166.67 135.33 15.94
#